data_AF-A0A975AKQ4-F1
#
_entry.id   AF-A0A975AKQ4-F1
#
_cell.length_a   1.000
_cell.length_b   1.000
_cell.length_c   1.000
_cell.angle_alpha   90.00
_cell.angle_beta   90.00
_cell.angle_gamma   90.00
#
_symmetry.space_group_name_H-M   'P 1'
#
loop_
_entity.id
_entity.type
_entity.pdbx_description
1 polymer ?
#
loop_
_entity_poly.entity_id
_entity_poly.type
_entity_poly.pdbx_seq_one_letter_code
_entity_poly.pdbx_strand_id
1 'polypeptide(L)' 'MLSGSGRGAAVWRQSHQGPIREAIVSMGPFVMNTQAEIQQTIRGYQQEKQQGKFGELSL' A
#
# COMPACT_ATOMS: atom_id res chain seq x y z
N MET A 1 18.68 -29.34 27.07
CA MET A 1 17.20 -29.42 27.06
C MET A 1 16.65 -28.04 27.38
N LEU A 2 15.88 -27.44 26.47
CA LEU A 2 15.03 -26.30 26.78
C LEU A 2 13.61 -26.69 26.37
N SER A 3 12.76 -26.85 27.38
CA SER A 3 11.33 -27.12 27.24
C SER A 3 10.64 -25.81 26.88
N GLY A 4 9.91 -25.82 25.76
CA GLY A 4 9.11 -24.69 25.28
C GLY A 4 7.84 -25.22 24.63
N SER A 5 6.83 -25.52 25.45
CA SER A 5 5.49 -25.88 25.03
C SER A 5 4.73 -24.65 24.53
N GLY A 6 4.87 -24.34 23.24
CA GLY A 6 4.11 -23.30 22.57
C GLY A 6 3.92 -23.68 21.11
N ARG A 7 2.80 -24.34 20.78
CA ARG A 7 2.44 -24.69 19.41
C ARG A 7 1.93 -23.46 18.66
N GLY A 8 2.81 -22.48 18.44
CA GLY A 8 2.60 -21.40 17.48
C GLY A 8 3.20 -21.82 16.15
N ALA A 9 2.37 -22.16 15.16
CA ALA A 9 2.86 -22.43 13.82
C ALA A 9 3.38 -21.12 13.21
N ALA A 10 4.70 -21.02 13.00
CA ALA A 10 5.28 -19.93 12.26
C ALA A 10 4.94 -20.09 10.77
N VAL A 11 4.20 -19.13 10.20
CA VAL A 11 3.92 -19.08 8.76
C VAL A 11 4.84 -18.04 8.14
N TRP A 12 5.88 -18.51 7.45
CA TRP A 12 6.77 -17.66 6.66
C TRP A 12 6.22 -17.54 5.24
N ARG A 13 6.02 -16.31 4.77
CA ARG A 13 5.66 -16.05 3.37
C ARG A 13 6.84 -15.33 2.71
N GLN A 14 7.49 -16.02 1.79
CA GLN A 14 8.57 -15.46 1.00
C GLN A 14 8.01 -15.05 -0.37
N SER A 15 8.40 -13.88 -0.86
CA SER A 15 8.14 -13.46 -2.22
C SER A 15 9.46 -13.36 -3.00
N HIS A 16 9.42 -13.74 -4.28
CA HIS A 16 10.61 -13.81 -5.13
C HIS A 16 10.62 -12.68 -6.19
N GLN A 17 10.30 -11.44 -5.78
CA GLN A 17 10.39 -10.29 -6.69
C GLN A 17 11.73 -9.55 -6.53
N GLY A 18 12.36 -9.25 -7.67
CA GLY A 18 13.52 -8.35 -7.74
C GLY A 18 13.12 -6.88 -7.55
N PRO A 19 14.10 -5.98 -7.33
CA PRO A 19 13.82 -4.56 -7.15
C PRO A 19 13.23 -3.94 -8.42
N ILE A 20 12.26 -3.03 -8.25
CA ILE A 20 11.57 -2.34 -9.36
C ILE A 20 12.49 -1.33 -10.07
N ARG A 21 13.55 -0.84 -9.40
CA ARG A 21 14.57 0.06 -9.96
C ARG A 21 14.04 1.40 -10.51
N GLU A 22 12.90 1.85 -10.01
CA GLU A 22 12.34 3.16 -10.32
C GLU A 22 12.37 4.07 -9.09
N ALA A 23 12.28 5.39 -9.30
CA ALA A 23 12.11 6.33 -8.21
C ALA A 23 10.80 6.03 -7.46
N ILE A 24 10.81 6.23 -6.14
CA ILE A 24 9.64 6.06 -5.28
C ILE A 24 9.41 7.37 -4.54
N VAL A 25 8.23 7.94 -4.72
CA VAL A 25 7.72 9.11 -3.98
C VAL A 25 6.39 8.69 -3.36
N SER A 26 6.22 8.92 -2.06
CA SER A 26 5.02 8.53 -1.33
C SER A 26 4.40 9.69 -0.56
N MET A 27 3.06 9.72 -0.51
CA MET A 27 2.28 10.65 0.29
C MET A 27 0.97 9.99 0.74
N GLY A 28 0.89 9.62 2.02
CA GLY A 28 -0.25 8.90 2.57
C GLY A 28 -0.49 7.57 1.82
N PRO A 29 -1.69 7.33 1.25
CA PRO A 29 -2.01 6.09 0.54
C PRO A 29 -1.47 6.06 -0.90
N PHE A 30 -0.83 7.12 -1.38
CA PHE A 30 -0.39 7.24 -2.77
C PHE A 30 1.11 7.04 -2.91
N VAL A 31 1.52 6.25 -3.90
CA VAL A 31 2.90 5.98 -4.28
C VAL A 31 3.02 6.15 -5.80
N MET A 32 3.98 6.98 -6.24
CA MET A 32 4.28 7.26 -7.65
C MET A 32 5.79 7.43 -7.85
N ASN A 33 6.23 7.69 -9.09
CA ASN A 33 7.65 7.87 -9.38
C ASN A 33 8.11 9.33 -9.21
N THR A 34 7.21 10.31 -9.28
CA THR A 34 7.52 11.74 -9.18
C THR A 34 6.56 12.52 -8.27
N GLN A 35 7.02 13.67 -7.78
CA GLN A 35 6.19 14.58 -6.98
C GLN A 35 5.01 15.16 -7.78
N ALA A 36 5.19 15.40 -9.09
CA ALA A 36 4.14 15.91 -9.96
C ALA A 36 2.98 14.91 -10.12
N GLU A 37 3.30 13.62 -10.27
CA GLU A 37 2.31 12.55 -10.33
C GLU A 37 1.53 12.43 -9.03
N ILE A 38 2.20 12.48 -7.87
CA ILE A 38 1.50 12.51 -6.56
C ILE A 38 0.48 13.67 -6.51
N GLN A 39 0.88 14.87 -6.94
CA GLN A 39 -0.01 16.04 -6.92
C GLN A 39 -1.21 15.86 -7.85
N GLN A 40 -0.99 15.26 -9.03
CA GLN A 40 -2.07 14.92 -9.95
C GLN A 40 -3.02 13.88 -9.34
N THR A 41 -2.49 12.80 -8.76
CA THR A 41 -3.28 11.73 -8.14
C THR A 41 -4.15 12.25 -7.00
N ILE A 42 -3.60 13.11 -6.13
CA ILE A 42 -4.36 13.71 -5.03
C ILE A 42 -5.52 14.55 -5.56
N ARG A 43 -5.29 15.40 -6.58
CA ARG A 43 -6.36 16.19 -7.20
C ARG A 43 -7.43 15.31 -7.82
N GLY A 44 -7.04 14.27 -8.55
CA GLY A 44 -7.96 13.31 -9.15
C GLY A 44 -8.81 12.60 -8.09
N TYR A 45 -8.17 12.06 -7.06
CA TYR A 45 -8.87 11.43 -5.94
C TYR A 45 -9.87 12.37 -5.27
N GLN A 46 -9.49 13.63 -5.02
CA GLN A 46 -10.39 14.61 -4.42
C GLN A 46 -11.62 14.90 -5.29
N GLN A 47 -11.44 15.03 -6.61
CA GLN A 47 -12.54 15.23 -7.55
C GLN A 47 -13.47 14.03 -7.60
N GLU A 48 -12.92 12.82 -7.69
CA GLU A 48 -13.71 11.60 -7.79
C GLU A 48 -14.42 11.26 -6.47
N LYS A 49 -13.79 11.55 -5.32
CA LYS A 49 -14.43 11.46 -4.01
C LYS A 49 -15.61 12.43 -3.90
N GLN A 50 -15.48 13.67 -4.39
CA GLN A 50 -16.61 14.62 -4.44
C GLN A 50 -17.74 14.15 -5.35
N GLN A 51 -17.42 13.39 -6.40
CA GLN A 51 -18.38 12.75 -7.30
C GLN A 51 -18.96 11.44 -6.72
N GLY A 52 -18.62 11.06 -5.49
CA GLY A 52 -19.08 9.82 -4.86
C GLY A 52 -18.49 8.54 -5.44
N LYS A 53 -17.48 8.63 -6.32
CA LYS A 53 -16.85 7.45 -6.96
C LYS A 53 -15.91 6.68 -6.03
N PHE A 54 -15.45 7.34 -4.98
CA PHE A 54 -14.61 6.74 -3.93
C PHE A 54 -15.20 7.06 -2.57
N GLY A 55 -15.33 6.04 -1.72
CA GLY A 55 -15.74 6.22 -0.32
C GLY A 55 -17.13 5.69 0.04
N GLU A 56 -17.90 5.13 -0.90
CA GLU A 56 -19.02 4.27 -0.52
C GLU A 56 -18.48 2.91 -0.03
N LEU A 57 -18.34 2.80 1.29
CA LEU A 57 -18.33 1.51 1.95
C LEU A 57 -19.79 1.18 2.24
N SER A 58 -20.42 0.40 1.36
CA SER A 58 -21.70 -0.22 1.64
C SER A 58 -21.49 -1.26 2.74
N LEU A 59 -21.65 -0.86 4.00
CA LEU A 59 -21.60 -1.72 5.18
C LEU A 59 -22.92 -2.48 5.36
#